data_AF-A0A402BHN0-F1
#
_entry.id   AF-A0A402BHN0-F1
#
_cell.length_a   1.000
_cell.length_b   1.000
_cell.length_c   1.000
_cell.angle_alpha   90.00
_cell.angle_beta   90.00
_cell.angle_gamma   90.00
#
_symmetry.space_group_name_H-M   'P 1'
#
loop_
_entity.id
_entity.type
_entity.pdbx_description
1 polymer ?
#
loop_
_entity_poly.entity_id
_entity_poly.type
_entity_poly.pdbx_seq_one_letter_code
_entity_poly.pdbx_strand_id
1 'polypeptide(L)'
;MVPEKRRPLFREHALQQYMQRRENDILPRIVSPPVFLFSWLLFALVIGSGVVAWLTRVPIYVNSAGVAVSNEYSINARQSEVNVLVFVPVNTSNAVRSGAHGITQFASSSQSFEGTITHLDSIVLSPGTIQRQYQLSCSTAQQIRVPSVAVSMYVVIPAGMHIYSGMPLQTRIQTGTQRVLALIPILGGWIGGP
;
A
#
# COMPACT_ATOMS: atom_id res chain seq x y z
N MET A 1 -6.30 48.44 -92.41
CA MET A 1 -5.87 47.63 -91.23
C MET A 1 -6.60 48.19 -90.02
N VAL A 2 -7.56 47.44 -89.46
CA VAL A 2 -8.37 47.85 -88.30
C VAL A 2 -8.04 46.88 -87.15
N PRO A 3 -7.72 47.37 -85.94
CA PRO A 3 -7.29 46.51 -84.85
C PRO A 3 -8.49 45.82 -84.18
N GLU A 4 -8.43 44.50 -84.07
CA GLU A 4 -9.40 43.71 -83.30
C GLU A 4 -9.28 43.99 -81.79
N LYS A 5 -10.41 44.37 -81.20
CA LYS A 5 -10.55 44.62 -79.76
C LYS A 5 -10.72 43.27 -79.04
N ARG A 6 -9.64 42.75 -78.45
CA ARG A 6 -9.64 41.50 -77.68
C ARG A 6 -10.66 41.59 -76.54
N ARG A 7 -11.67 40.71 -76.56
CA ARG A 7 -12.64 40.55 -75.47
C ARG A 7 -11.99 39.75 -74.33
N PRO A 8 -12.03 40.23 -73.08
CA PRO A 8 -11.52 39.47 -71.94
C PRO A 8 -12.41 38.24 -71.74
N LEU A 9 -11.83 37.05 -71.95
CA LEU A 9 -12.49 35.75 -71.90
C LEU A 9 -12.71 35.24 -70.46
N PHE A 10 -12.23 35.98 -69.47
CA PHE A 10 -12.40 35.67 -68.06
C PHE A 10 -13.39 36.66 -67.44
N ARG A 11 -14.64 36.18 -67.31
CA ARG A 11 -15.71 36.88 -66.62
C ARG A 11 -15.31 37.09 -65.16
N GLU A 12 -15.34 38.34 -64.71
CA GLU A 12 -15.09 38.78 -63.33
C GLU A 12 -15.90 37.98 -62.29
N HIS A 13 -17.06 37.46 -62.69
CA HIS A 13 -17.90 36.59 -61.86
C HIS A 13 -17.24 35.27 -61.43
N ALA A 14 -16.34 34.70 -62.25
CA ALA A 14 -15.62 33.47 -61.88
C ALA A 14 -14.54 33.76 -60.82
N LEU A 15 -13.92 34.94 -60.87
CA LEU A 15 -12.96 35.39 -59.87
C LEU A 15 -13.65 35.70 -58.53
N GLN A 16 -14.83 36.32 -58.54
CA GLN A 16 -15.60 36.56 -57.32
C GLN A 16 -16.03 35.27 -56.64
N GLN A 17 -16.51 34.27 -57.38
CA GLN A 17 -16.87 32.97 -56.80
C GLN A 17 -15.64 32.22 -56.25
N TYR A 18 -14.47 32.37 -56.88
CA TYR A 18 -13.23 31.76 -56.38
C TYR A 18 -12.74 32.42 -55.09
N MET A 19 -12.87 33.75 -54.97
CA MET A 19 -12.53 34.48 -53.74
C MET A 19 -13.49 34.14 -52.59
N GLN A 20 -14.80 34.06 -52.86
CA GLN A 20 -15.81 33.75 -51.84
C GLN A 20 -15.72 32.30 -51.32
N ARG A 21 -15.16 31.38 -52.12
CA ARG A 21 -14.93 29.98 -51.70
C ARG A 21 -13.67 29.84 -50.85
N ARG A 22 -12.70 30.74 -51.00
CA ARG A 22 -11.42 30.74 -50.26
C ARG A 22 -11.56 31.28 -48.83
N GLU A 23 -12.58 32.08 -48.54
CA GLU A 23 -12.90 32.52 -47.17
C GLU A 23 -13.52 31.41 -46.31
N ASN A 24 -14.14 30.41 -46.95
CA ASN A 24 -14.63 29.21 -46.27
C ASN A 24 -13.57 28.10 -46.18
N ASP A 25 -12.36 28.35 -46.71
CA ASP A 25 -11.29 27.37 -46.74
C ASP A 25 -10.55 27.40 -45.40
N ILE A 26 -11.09 26.59 -44.49
CA ILE A 26 -10.34 25.89 -43.45
C ILE A 26 -9.55 26.84 -42.55
N LEU A 27 -10.27 27.59 -41.70
CA LEU A 27 -9.67 27.93 -40.41
C LEU A 27 -9.19 26.59 -39.82
N PRO A 28 -7.86 26.38 -39.61
CA PRO A 28 -7.40 25.19 -38.94
C PRO A 28 -8.21 25.15 -37.66
N ARG A 29 -8.94 24.04 -37.48
CA ARG A 29 -9.84 23.84 -36.35
C ARG A 29 -8.96 23.71 -35.12
N ILE A 30 -8.40 24.83 -34.68
CA ILE A 30 -7.71 25.02 -33.42
C ILE A 30 -8.75 24.53 -32.43
N VAL A 31 -8.46 23.34 -31.91
CA VAL A 31 -9.21 22.61 -30.89
C VAL A 31 -10.01 23.61 -30.05
N SER A 32 -11.33 23.49 -30.12
CA SER A 32 -12.26 24.45 -29.55
C SER A 32 -11.85 24.81 -28.11
N PRO A 33 -11.89 26.11 -27.71
CA PRO A 33 -11.47 26.58 -26.39
C PRO A 33 -11.89 25.72 -25.18
N PRO A 34 -13.12 25.14 -25.11
CA PRO A 34 -13.50 24.26 -24.01
C PRO A 34 -12.69 22.96 -23.94
N VAL A 35 -12.23 22.39 -25.06
CA VAL A 35 -11.44 21.14 -25.07
C VAL A 35 -10.08 21.35 -24.41
N PHE A 36 -9.48 22.52 -24.62
CA PHE A 36 -8.22 22.89 -23.98
C PHE A 36 -8.37 22.98 -22.45
N LEU A 37 -9.45 23.60 -21.97
CA LEU A 37 -9.77 23.66 -20.53
C LEU A 37 -9.99 22.26 -19.94
N PHE A 38 -10.76 21.40 -20.61
CA PHE A 38 -10.98 20.02 -20.15
C PHE A 38 -9.69 19.21 -20.12
N SER A 39 -8.83 19.36 -21.13
CA SER A 39 -7.52 18.69 -21.17
C SER A 39 -6.63 19.14 -20.02
N TRP A 40 -6.58 20.45 -19.73
CA TRP A 40 -5.80 20.98 -18.62
C TRP A 40 -6.33 20.51 -17.26
N LEU A 41 -7.65 20.46 -17.08
CA LEU A 41 -8.28 19.97 -15.87
C LEU A 41 -7.99 18.48 -15.63
N LEU A 42 -8.06 17.67 -16.70
CA LEU A 42 -7.70 16.25 -16.64
C LEU A 42 -6.22 16.08 -16.31
N PHE A 43 -5.35 16.88 -16.91
CA PHE A 43 -3.91 16.88 -16.61
C PHE A 43 -3.61 17.25 -15.15
N ALA A 44 -4.27 18.29 -14.63
CA ALA A 44 -4.16 18.68 -13.23
C ALA A 44 -4.63 17.57 -12.28
N LEU A 45 -5.70 16.85 -12.64
CA LEU A 45 -6.21 15.73 -11.87
C LEU A 45 -5.22 14.55 -11.85
N VAL A 46 -4.60 14.24 -12.98
CA VAL A 46 -3.56 13.21 -13.07
C VAL A 46 -2.36 13.60 -12.21
N ILE A 47 -1.84 14.82 -12.34
CA ILE A 47 -0.72 15.31 -11.50
C ILE A 47 -1.09 15.27 -10.02
N GLY A 48 -2.28 15.77 -9.68
CA GLY A 48 -2.77 15.78 -8.29
C GLY A 48 -2.82 14.37 -7.71
N SER A 49 -3.36 13.40 -8.43
CA SER A 49 -3.39 12.00 -7.98
C SER A 49 -1.99 11.40 -7.81
N GLY A 50 -1.05 11.73 -8.71
CA GLY A 50 0.35 11.31 -8.61
C GLY A 50 1.05 11.88 -7.36
N VAL A 51 0.83 13.16 -7.07
CA VAL A 51 1.38 13.81 -5.86
C VAL A 51 0.78 13.19 -4.59
N VAL A 52 -0.53 12.93 -4.57
CA VAL A 52 -1.19 12.26 -3.44
C VAL A 52 -0.65 10.84 -3.25
N ALA A 53 -0.50 10.07 -4.33
CA ALA A 53 0.11 8.74 -4.29
C ALA A 53 1.58 8.77 -3.84
N TRP A 54 2.30 9.86 -4.07
CA TRP A 54 3.65 10.05 -3.58
C TRP A 54 3.70 10.30 -2.07
N LEU A 55 2.82 11.18 -1.57
CA LEU A 55 2.81 11.62 -0.18
C LEU A 55 2.21 10.58 0.76
N THR A 56 1.35 9.70 0.26
CA THR A 56 0.72 8.65 1.05
C THR A 56 1.71 7.54 1.40
N ARG A 57 1.85 7.29 2.71
CA ARG A 57 2.65 6.20 3.26
C ARG A 57 1.72 5.11 3.79
N VAL A 58 1.96 3.86 3.39
CA VAL A 58 1.19 2.68 3.78
C VAL A 58 2.03 1.83 4.72
N PRO A 59 1.46 1.32 5.83
CA PRO A 59 2.19 0.43 6.74
C PRO A 59 2.56 -0.90 6.07
N ILE A 60 3.79 -1.35 6.32
CA ILE A 60 4.28 -2.67 5.88
C ILE A 60 4.15 -3.63 7.06
N TYR A 61 3.57 -4.80 6.82
CA TYR A 61 3.38 -5.83 7.82
C TYR A 61 4.21 -7.07 7.52
N VAL A 62 4.76 -7.69 8.56
CA VAL A 62 5.37 -9.02 8.47
C VAL A 62 4.47 -10.04 9.15
N ASN A 63 4.23 -11.17 8.48
CA ASN A 63 3.54 -12.30 9.08
C ASN A 63 4.49 -13.04 10.02
N SER A 64 4.03 -13.29 11.24
CA SER A 64 4.78 -13.94 12.30
C SER A 64 3.88 -14.92 13.03
N ALA A 65 4.47 -16.01 13.52
CA ALA A 65 3.76 -16.99 14.33
C ALA A 65 4.15 -16.79 15.79
N GLY A 66 3.25 -17.12 16.70
CA GLY A 66 3.48 -16.95 18.12
C GLY A 66 2.65 -17.88 18.98
N VAL A 67 2.79 -17.72 20.28
CA VAL A 67 2.01 -18.40 21.30
C VAL A 67 1.57 -17.42 22.38
N ALA A 68 0.35 -17.61 22.88
CA ALA A 68 -0.10 -16.86 24.04
C ALA A 68 0.68 -17.31 25.28
N VAL A 69 1.20 -16.37 26.06
CA VAL A 69 1.86 -16.64 27.33
C VAL A 69 0.92 -16.14 28.42
N SER A 70 0.25 -17.07 29.10
CA SER A 70 -0.69 -16.68 30.16
C SER A 70 0.07 -15.91 31.25
N ASN A 71 -0.24 -14.63 31.44
CA ASN A 71 0.08 -13.91 32.67
C ASN A 71 -0.87 -12.74 32.89
N GLU A 72 -1.32 -12.65 34.15
CA GLU A 72 -2.11 -11.61 34.81
C GLU A 72 -3.19 -10.92 33.96
N TYR A 73 -4.40 -11.49 34.00
CA TYR A 73 -5.62 -10.79 33.59
C TYR A 73 -5.78 -9.52 34.45
N SER A 74 -5.39 -8.36 33.93
CA SER A 74 -5.88 -7.08 34.43
C SER A 74 -7.35 -6.96 34.00
N ILE A 75 -8.25 -7.53 34.80
CA ILE A 75 -9.68 -7.54 34.51
C ILE A 75 -10.22 -6.13 34.76
N ASN A 76 -10.17 -5.27 33.74
CA ASN A 76 -11.15 -4.21 33.64
C ASN A 76 -12.47 -4.87 33.19
N ALA A 77 -13.60 -4.44 33.73
CA ALA A 77 -14.91 -5.12 33.57
C ALA A 77 -15.40 -5.33 32.12
N ARG A 78 -14.64 -4.90 31.10
CA ARG A 78 -14.96 -5.02 29.67
C ARG A 78 -13.81 -5.60 28.82
N GLN A 79 -12.56 -5.57 29.28
CA GLN A 79 -11.39 -5.92 28.48
C GLN A 79 -10.32 -6.57 29.35
N SER A 80 -9.66 -7.58 28.79
CA SER A 80 -8.53 -8.26 29.41
C SER A 80 -7.28 -8.03 28.56
N GLU A 81 -6.15 -7.77 29.21
CA GLU A 81 -4.85 -7.73 28.54
C GLU A 81 -4.19 -9.11 28.62
N VAL A 82 -3.66 -9.58 27.49
CA VAL A 82 -2.95 -10.85 27.41
C VAL A 82 -1.57 -10.60 26.84
N ASN A 83 -0.54 -11.10 27.52
CA ASN A 83 0.81 -11.12 26.99
C ASN A 83 0.95 -12.27 25.99
N VAL A 84 1.52 -11.98 24.83
CA VAL A 84 1.78 -12.98 23.80
C VAL A 84 3.22 -12.91 23.35
N LEU A 85 3.77 -14.08 23.04
CA LEU A 85 5.11 -14.21 22.50
C LEU A 85 5.04 -14.47 21.01
N VAL A 86 5.66 -13.60 20.23
CA VAL A 86 5.66 -13.63 18.78
C VAL A 86 7.09 -13.83 18.28
N PHE A 87 7.26 -14.71 17.30
CA PHE A 87 8.56 -15.01 16.71
C PHE A 87 8.72 -14.28 15.37
N VAL A 88 9.60 -13.28 15.37
CA VAL A 88 9.87 -12.44 14.20
C VAL A 88 11.11 -12.94 13.47
N PRO A 89 11.03 -13.19 12.16
CA PRO A 89 12.20 -13.56 11.35
C PRO A 89 13.35 -12.56 11.46
N VAL A 90 14.59 -13.05 11.61
CA VAL A 90 15.80 -12.21 11.80
C VAL A 90 16.06 -11.23 10.65
N ASN A 91 15.64 -11.55 9.43
CA ASN A 91 15.74 -10.66 8.27
C ASN A 91 14.85 -9.40 8.42
N THR A 92 13.82 -9.46 9.27
CA THR A 92 12.88 -8.36 9.51
C THR A 92 12.96 -7.79 10.92
N SER A 93 13.74 -8.41 11.83
CA SER A 93 13.81 -7.98 13.23
C SER A 93 14.34 -6.55 13.40
N ASN A 94 15.26 -6.11 12.53
CA ASN A 94 15.80 -4.74 12.55
C ASN A 94 14.77 -3.66 12.25
N ALA A 95 13.68 -4.04 11.57
CA ALA A 95 12.59 -3.13 11.22
C ALA A 95 11.52 -3.07 12.32
N VAL A 96 11.49 -4.06 13.21
CA VAL A 96 10.57 -4.10 14.35
C VAL A 96 11.11 -3.23 15.49
N ARG A 97 10.25 -2.40 16.08
CA ARG A 97 10.58 -1.53 17.20
C ARG A 97 9.67 -1.79 18.40
N SER A 98 10.18 -1.54 19.60
CA SER A 98 9.32 -1.45 20.78
C SER A 98 8.33 -0.30 20.60
N GLY A 99 7.08 -0.52 21.00
CA GLY A 99 5.94 0.36 20.76
C GLY A 99 5.28 0.20 19.38
N ALA A 100 5.77 -0.69 18.51
CA ALA A 100 5.12 -0.93 17.23
C ALA A 100 3.78 -1.67 17.40
N HIS A 101 2.82 -1.35 16.53
CA HIS A 101 1.52 -1.97 16.52
C HIS A 101 1.53 -3.29 15.74
N GLY A 102 0.78 -4.26 16.25
CA GLY A 102 0.57 -5.55 15.62
C GLY A 102 -0.90 -5.95 15.67
N ILE A 103 -1.32 -6.75 14.70
CA ILE A 103 -2.65 -7.35 14.66
C ILE A 103 -2.48 -8.84 14.87
N THR A 104 -3.16 -9.41 15.85
CA THR A 104 -3.06 -10.82 16.21
C THR A 104 -4.38 -11.53 16.01
N GLN A 105 -4.31 -12.75 15.49
CA GLN A 105 -5.42 -13.65 15.33
C GLN A 105 -5.10 -14.95 16.06
N PHE A 106 -5.93 -15.31 17.04
CA PHE A 106 -5.79 -16.55 17.79
C PHE A 106 -6.38 -17.70 16.99
N ALA A 107 -5.80 -18.90 17.08
CA ALA A 107 -6.35 -20.06 16.36
C ALA A 107 -7.78 -20.43 16.80
N SER A 108 -8.18 -20.03 18.02
CA SER A 108 -9.54 -20.25 18.55
C SER A 108 -10.57 -19.24 18.03
N SER A 109 -10.15 -18.15 17.38
CA SER A 109 -11.03 -17.06 16.98
C SER A 109 -10.66 -16.50 15.61
N SER A 110 -11.65 -16.32 14.74
CA SER A 110 -11.45 -15.61 13.47
C SER A 110 -11.26 -14.10 13.66
N GLN A 111 -11.50 -13.57 14.87
CA GLN A 111 -11.36 -12.15 15.17
C GLN A 111 -9.89 -11.75 15.31
N SER A 112 -9.59 -10.58 14.76
CA SER A 112 -8.30 -9.92 14.88
C SER A 112 -8.30 -8.96 16.07
N PHE A 113 -7.23 -8.95 16.83
CA PHE A 113 -7.04 -8.12 18.01
C PHE A 113 -5.79 -7.26 17.84
N GLU A 114 -5.90 -6.00 18.23
CA GLU A 114 -4.77 -5.09 18.22
C GLU A 114 -3.87 -5.35 19.42
N GLY A 115 -2.57 -5.22 19.19
CA GLY A 115 -1.56 -5.33 20.22
C GLY A 115 -0.40 -4.38 19.99
N THR A 116 0.38 -4.18 21.05
CA THR A 116 1.56 -3.30 21.03
C THR A 116 2.77 -4.06 21.55
N ILE A 117 3.86 -3.99 20.81
CA ILE A 117 5.12 -4.63 21.18
C ILE A 117 5.72 -3.90 22.36
N THR A 118 6.03 -4.62 23.43
CA THR A 118 6.62 -4.04 24.63
C THR A 118 8.09 -4.35 24.74
N HIS A 119 8.46 -5.60 24.47
CA HIS A 119 9.83 -6.05 24.58
C HIS A 119 10.27 -6.82 23.34
N LEU A 120 11.47 -6.50 22.86
CA LEU A 120 12.14 -7.21 21.80
C LEU A 120 13.35 -7.91 22.43
N ASP A 121 13.37 -9.25 22.45
CA ASP A 121 14.59 -9.95 22.84
C ASP A 121 15.66 -9.69 21.76
N SER A 122 16.92 -9.62 22.15
CA SER A 122 18.03 -9.47 21.17
C SER A 122 18.61 -10.81 20.73
N ILE A 123 18.13 -11.90 21.31
CA ILE A 123 18.67 -13.24 21.09
C ILE A 123 18.00 -13.87 19.86
N VAL A 124 18.83 -14.23 18.87
CA VAL A 124 18.38 -14.99 17.70
C VAL A 124 18.25 -16.46 18.09
N LEU A 125 17.05 -17.01 17.95
CA LEU A 125 16.73 -18.39 18.26
C LEU A 125 16.58 -19.21 16.97
N SER A 126 17.12 -20.43 17.00
CA SER A 126 16.90 -21.40 15.92
C SER A 126 15.50 -22.02 16.00
N PRO A 127 14.88 -22.45 14.89
CA PRO A 127 13.59 -23.15 14.90
C PRO A 127 13.54 -24.31 15.91
N GLY A 128 14.60 -25.11 15.98
CA GLY A 128 14.68 -26.23 16.93
C GLY A 128 14.75 -25.80 18.39
N THR A 129 15.45 -24.69 18.68
CA THR A 129 15.50 -24.09 20.02
C THR A 129 14.13 -23.57 20.43
N ILE A 130 13.46 -22.85 19.54
CA ILE A 130 12.11 -22.29 19.77
C ILE A 130 11.12 -23.41 20.11
N GLN A 131 11.11 -24.48 19.31
CA GLN A 131 10.20 -25.62 19.51
C GLN A 131 10.41 -26.29 20.87
N ARG A 132 11.67 -26.50 21.28
CA ARG A 132 11.99 -27.15 22.55
C ARG A 132 11.74 -26.25 23.76
N GLN A 133 12.11 -24.97 23.67
CA GLN A 133 12.03 -24.02 24.78
C GLN A 133 10.60 -23.57 25.06
N TYR A 134 9.80 -23.35 24.02
CA TYR A 134 8.43 -22.84 24.14
C TYR A 134 7.35 -23.91 23.90
N GLN A 135 7.75 -25.19 23.81
CA GLN A 135 6.85 -26.35 23.67
C GLN A 135 5.78 -26.14 22.58
N LEU A 136 6.19 -25.61 21.43
CA LEU A 136 5.26 -25.28 20.36
C LEU A 136 4.52 -26.52 19.85
N SER A 137 3.23 -26.37 19.58
CA SER A 137 2.45 -27.39 18.88
C SER A 137 3.01 -27.64 17.47
N CYS A 138 2.86 -28.87 16.94
CA CYS A 138 3.38 -29.24 15.62
C CYS A 138 2.96 -28.29 14.49
N SER A 139 1.74 -27.74 14.54
CA SER A 139 1.24 -26.79 13.53
C SER A 139 1.97 -25.45 13.56
N THR A 140 2.28 -24.92 14.74
CA THR A 140 3.02 -23.65 14.94
C THR A 140 4.50 -23.83 14.64
N ALA A 141 5.06 -24.97 15.07
CA ALA A 141 6.43 -25.37 14.82
C ALA A 141 6.76 -25.42 13.31
N GLN A 142 5.82 -25.83 12.46
CA GLN A 142 5.98 -25.88 11.01
C GLN A 142 5.95 -24.51 10.32
N GLN A 143 5.38 -23.49 10.98
CA GLN A 143 5.33 -22.12 10.46
C GLN A 143 6.66 -21.39 10.70
N ILE A 144 7.37 -21.71 11.79
CA ILE A 144 8.65 -21.09 12.13
C ILE A 144 9.78 -21.93 11.53
N ARG A 145 10.10 -21.67 10.26
CA ARG A 145 11.16 -22.38 9.52
C ARG A 145 12.49 -21.64 9.48
N VAL A 146 12.49 -20.38 9.86
CA VAL A 146 13.65 -19.49 9.79
C VAL A 146 14.11 -19.11 11.19
N PRO A 147 15.39 -18.74 11.37
CA PRO A 147 15.86 -18.15 12.62
C PRO A 147 15.06 -16.88 12.94
N SER A 148 14.59 -16.81 14.19
CA SER A 148 13.67 -15.77 14.64
C SER A 148 14.05 -15.25 16.01
N VAL A 149 13.63 -14.02 16.27
CA VAL A 149 13.77 -13.33 17.54
C VAL A 149 12.42 -13.38 18.27
N ALA A 150 12.45 -13.62 19.58
CA ALA A 150 11.25 -13.62 20.40
C ALA A 150 10.84 -12.19 20.77
N VAL A 151 9.55 -11.89 20.68
CA VAL A 151 9.00 -10.55 20.91
C VAL A 151 7.80 -10.67 21.82
N SER A 152 7.77 -9.91 22.90
CA SER A 152 6.62 -9.83 23.80
C SER A 152 5.71 -8.69 23.38
N MET A 153 4.42 -8.98 23.33
CA MET A 153 3.40 -8.05 22.86
C MET A 153 2.16 -8.16 23.75
N TYR A 154 1.57 -7.04 24.14
CA TYR A 154 0.28 -7.04 24.82
C TYR A 154 -0.85 -6.94 23.81
N VAL A 155 -1.86 -7.78 23.97
CA VAL A 155 -3.06 -7.81 23.13
C VAL A 155 -4.27 -7.56 24.01
N VAL A 156 -5.14 -6.63 23.60
CA VAL A 156 -6.38 -6.33 24.30
C VAL A 156 -7.50 -7.20 23.73
N ILE A 157 -8.11 -8.02 24.57
CA ILE A 157 -9.20 -8.92 24.20
C ILE A 157 -10.49 -8.59 24.96
N PRO A 158 -11.68 -8.91 24.40
CA PRO A 158 -12.95 -8.74 25.08
C PRO A 158 -13.05 -9.60 26.35
N ALA A 159 -13.67 -9.05 27.40
CA ALA A 159 -14.00 -9.82 28.60
C ALA A 159 -14.95 -10.98 28.23
N GLY A 160 -14.51 -12.22 28.47
CA GLY A 160 -15.25 -13.45 28.12
C GLY A 160 -14.56 -14.34 27.08
N MET A 161 -13.51 -13.86 26.41
CA MET A 161 -12.66 -14.72 25.58
C MET A 161 -11.62 -15.43 26.46
N HIS A 162 -11.63 -16.77 26.43
CA HIS A 162 -10.67 -17.59 27.16
C HIS A 162 -9.45 -17.89 26.28
N ILE A 163 -8.31 -17.32 26.67
CA ILE A 163 -7.02 -17.60 26.03
C ILE A 163 -6.16 -18.39 27.02
N TYR A 164 -5.65 -19.52 26.54
CA TYR A 164 -4.82 -20.43 27.32
C TYR A 164 -3.35 -20.27 26.93
N SER A 165 -2.47 -20.50 27.89
CA SER A 165 -1.03 -20.55 27.64
C SER A 165 -0.70 -21.60 26.57
N GLY A 166 0.21 -21.27 25.66
CA GLY A 166 0.58 -22.14 24.55
C GLY A 166 -0.43 -22.17 23.40
N MET A 167 -1.52 -21.40 23.47
CA MET A 167 -2.44 -21.28 22.34
C MET A 167 -1.72 -20.66 21.14
N PRO A 168 -1.77 -21.31 19.96
CA PRO A 168 -1.09 -20.79 18.78
C PRO A 168 -1.83 -19.58 18.21
N LEU A 169 -1.05 -18.62 17.72
CA LEU A 169 -1.56 -17.38 17.13
C LEU A 169 -0.73 -16.97 15.93
N GLN A 170 -1.37 -16.20 15.05
CA GLN A 170 -0.73 -15.53 13.93
C GLN A 170 -0.77 -14.02 14.17
N THR A 171 0.36 -13.37 13.99
CA THR A 171 0.48 -11.93 14.20
C THR A 171 1.05 -11.26 12.96
N ARG A 172 0.50 -10.10 12.62
CA ARG A 172 1.02 -9.17 11.63
C ARG A 172 1.61 -7.98 12.35
N ILE A 173 2.94 -7.88 12.34
CA ILE A 173 3.66 -6.78 13.01
C ILE A 173 3.97 -5.69 11.99
N GLN A 174 3.71 -4.44 12.34
CA GLN A 174 4.12 -3.30 11.54
C GLN A 174 5.65 -3.12 11.63
N THR A 175 6.32 -3.26 10.49
CA THR A 175 7.80 -3.16 10.37
C THR A 175 8.24 -1.83 9.78
N GLY A 176 7.32 -1.03 9.24
CA GLY A 176 7.65 0.26 8.66
C GLY A 176 6.53 0.83 7.83
N THR A 177 6.89 1.78 6.95
CA THR A 177 5.97 2.40 6.01
C THR A 177 6.60 2.49 4.63
N GLN A 178 5.85 2.15 3.58
CA GLN A 178 6.27 2.32 2.18
C GLN A 178 5.40 3.36 1.48
N ARG A 179 5.93 4.02 0.45
CA ARG A 179 5.11 4.89 -0.42
C ARG A 179 4.22 4.04 -1.33
N VAL A 180 3.01 4.53 -1.63
CA VAL A 180 2.06 3.83 -2.53
C VAL A 180 2.68 3.58 -3.92
N LEU A 181 3.46 4.53 -4.43
CA LEU A 181 4.16 4.39 -5.71
C LEU A 181 5.08 3.16 -5.80
N ALA A 182 5.63 2.68 -4.67
CA ALA A 182 6.52 1.53 -4.66
C ALA A 182 5.77 0.19 -4.74
N LEU A 183 4.43 0.18 -4.58
CA LEU A 183 3.58 -0.98 -4.86
C LEU A 183 3.35 -1.18 -6.37
N ILE A 184 3.73 -0.21 -7.21
CA ILE A 184 3.66 -0.33 -8.66
C ILE A 184 4.94 -1.04 -9.14
N PRO A 185 4.89 -2.31 -9.57
CA PRO A 185 6.07 -3.13 -9.81
C PRO A 185 7.02 -2.57 -10.87
N ILE A 186 6.50 -1.74 -11.79
CA ILE A 186 7.28 -1.12 -12.87
C ILE A 186 8.13 0.07 -12.37
N LEU A 187 7.65 0.81 -11.35
CA LEU A 187 8.30 2.04 -10.86
C LEU A 187 9.15 1.82 -9.60
N GLY A 188 8.88 0.75 -8.83
CA GLY A 188 9.61 0.45 -7.59
C GLY A 188 11.11 0.23 -7.81
N GLY A 189 11.52 -0.35 -8.94
CA GLY A 189 12.93 -0.62 -9.24
C GLY A 189 13.76 0.60 -9.66
N TRP A 190 13.14 1.71 -10.06
CA TRP A 190 13.85 2.87 -10.62
C TRP A 190 14.03 4.04 -9.64
N ILE A 191 13.21 4.14 -8.59
CA ILE A 191 13.14 5.33 -7.73
C ILE A 191 13.37 5.03 -6.23
N GLY A 192 13.62 3.78 -5.82
CA GLY A 192 13.70 3.47 -4.40
C GLY A 192 14.67 2.37 -4.01
N GLY A 193 15.86 2.77 -3.56
CA GLY A 193 16.60 2.02 -2.55
C GLY A 193 17.69 2.88 -1.94
N PRO A 194 18.13 2.61 -0.70
CA PRO A 194 17.39 2.21 0.50
C PRO A 194 16.84 3.41 1.31
#